data_AF-A0AAN1FHM8-F1
#
_entry.id   AF-A0AAN1FHM8-F1
#
_cell.length_a   1.000
_cell.length_b   1.000
_cell.length_c   1.000
_cell.angle_alpha   90.00
_cell.angle_beta   90.00
_cell.angle_gamma   90.00
#
_symmetry.space_group_name_H-M   'P 1'
#
loop_
_entity.id
_entity.type
_entity.pdbx_description
1 polymer ?
#
loop_
_entity_poly.entity_id
_entity_poly.type
_entity_poly.pdbx_seq_one_letter_code
_entity_poly.pdbx_strand_id
1 'polypeptide(L)'
;MELVVKILSMLDHRGTWTLLGLLMGFSLNTYWSYRKELKNQESAKLVLLDELRFNSRQSEDKIEILKEVIDALKVRRFLSPKCPAFSTIEFKSQFCVALPKLTTIEKDNLRHLHNYYVQVDELLSKFEANFKEDIDNADKRDMTAESIYSSNVILLENIENSLQNNLKLAKSTLDGNPIDVFNHKMT
;
A
#
# COMPACT_ATOMS: atom_id res chain seq x y z
N MET A 1 -29.54 54.12 40.89
CA MET A 1 -28.28 53.37 41.10
C MET A 1 -28.54 51.90 41.38
N GLU A 2 -29.54 51.53 42.20
CA GLU A 2 -29.89 50.13 42.49
C GLU A 2 -30.34 49.29 41.27
N LEU A 3 -31.03 49.89 40.29
CA LEU A 3 -31.50 49.15 39.11
C LEU A 3 -30.36 48.72 38.18
N VAL A 4 -29.31 49.55 38.08
CA VAL A 4 -28.12 49.28 37.26
C VAL A 4 -27.25 48.22 37.94
N VAL A 5 -27.14 48.25 39.28
CA VAL A 5 -26.45 47.21 40.08
C VAL A 5 -27.17 45.87 39.99
N LYS A 6 -28.51 45.85 39.96
CA LYS A 6 -29.33 44.63 39.85
C LYS A 6 -29.32 44.02 38.44
N ILE A 7 -29.23 44.86 37.40
CA ILE A 7 -29.06 44.40 36.01
C ILE A 7 -27.63 43.88 35.79
N LEU A 8 -26.62 44.55 36.35
CA LEU A 8 -25.23 44.07 36.34
C LEU A 8 -25.07 42.75 37.10
N SER A 9 -25.69 42.57 38.28
CA SER A 9 -25.61 41.31 39.03
C SER A 9 -26.42 40.16 38.43
N MET A 10 -27.48 40.45 37.66
CA MET A 10 -28.21 39.44 36.88
C MET A 10 -27.47 39.01 35.61
N LEU A 11 -26.70 39.92 34.99
CA LEU A 11 -25.81 39.62 33.87
C LEU A 11 -24.60 38.78 34.33
N ASP A 12 -24.11 38.99 35.54
CA ASP A 12 -22.91 38.34 36.07
C ASP A 12 -23.12 36.83 36.29
N HIS A 13 -24.28 36.40 36.78
CA HIS A 13 -24.55 34.97 36.96
C HIS A 13 -25.04 34.28 35.68
N ARG A 14 -25.97 34.85 34.91
CA ARG A 14 -26.47 34.18 33.69
C ARG A 14 -25.43 34.16 32.57
N GLY A 15 -24.62 35.22 32.45
CA GLY A 15 -23.52 35.29 31.49
C GLY A 15 -22.43 34.27 31.80
N THR A 16 -22.05 34.09 33.07
CA THR A 16 -21.06 33.10 33.49
C THR A 16 -21.54 31.65 33.27
N TRP A 17 -22.79 31.32 33.59
CA TRP A 17 -23.36 29.99 33.29
C TRP A 17 -23.43 29.69 31.78
N THR A 18 -23.76 30.69 30.97
CA THR A 18 -23.80 30.55 29.51
C THR A 18 -22.39 30.35 28.93
N LEU A 19 -21.41 31.09 29.44
CA LEU A 19 -20.00 30.96 29.06
C LEU A 19 -19.44 29.59 29.48
N LEU A 20 -19.74 29.13 30.70
CA LEU A 20 -19.40 27.78 31.18
C LEU A 20 -20.03 26.69 30.31
N GLY A 21 -21.32 26.82 29.97
CA GLY A 21 -22.01 25.89 29.08
C GLY A 21 -21.39 25.83 27.68
N LEU A 22 -21.01 26.99 27.13
CA LEU A 22 -20.36 27.08 25.81
C LEU A 22 -18.94 26.50 25.84
N LEU A 23 -18.16 26.79 26.88
CA LEU A 23 -16.82 26.21 27.10
C LEU A 23 -16.89 24.70 27.30
N MET A 24 -17.85 24.19 28.09
CA MET A 24 -18.05 22.75 28.25
C MET A 24 -18.49 22.09 26.94
N GLY A 25 -19.44 22.69 26.22
CA GLY A 25 -19.88 22.20 24.92
C GLY A 25 -18.75 22.13 23.90
N PHE A 26 -17.91 23.18 23.85
CA PHE A 26 -16.73 23.22 22.99
C PHE A 26 -15.69 22.15 23.38
N SER A 27 -15.40 22.01 24.67
CA SER A 27 -14.45 21.00 25.18
C SER A 27 -14.93 19.57 24.91
N LEU A 28 -16.22 19.29 25.13
CA LEU A 28 -16.81 17.99 24.83
C LEU A 28 -16.79 17.69 23.33
N ASN A 29 -17.14 18.67 22.49
CA ASN A 29 -17.09 18.51 21.04
C ASN A 29 -15.66 18.27 20.53
N THR A 30 -14.69 19.01 21.08
CA THR A 30 -13.27 18.85 20.75
C THR A 30 -12.77 17.47 21.16
N TYR A 31 -13.09 17.02 22.38
CA TYR A 31 -12.73 15.70 22.85
C TYR A 31 -13.36 14.58 22.01
N TRP A 32 -14.65 14.70 21.68
CA TRP A 32 -15.36 13.72 20.86
C TRP A 32 -14.81 13.67 19.43
N SER A 33 -14.54 14.83 18.82
CA SER A 33 -13.92 14.93 17.51
C SER A 33 -12.54 14.30 17.49
N TYR A 34 -11.72 14.55 18.52
CA TYR A 34 -10.42 13.92 18.69
C TYR A 34 -10.51 12.40 18.81
N ARG A 35 -11.46 11.89 19.60
CA ARG A 35 -11.71 10.44 19.75
C ARG A 35 -12.15 9.80 18.44
N LYS A 36 -13.04 10.47 17.69
CA LYS A 36 -13.49 10.04 16.37
C LYS A 36 -12.32 9.97 15.40
N GLU A 37 -11.47 10.98 15.40
CA GLU A 37 -10.26 11.04 14.58
C GLU A 37 -9.30 9.89 14.88
N LEU A 38 -9.01 9.63 16.16
CA LEU A 38 -8.17 8.48 16.55
C LEU A 38 -8.74 7.13 16.06
N LYS A 39 -10.07 6.97 16.12
CA LYS A 39 -10.75 5.76 15.62
C LYS A 39 -10.65 5.66 14.10
N ASN A 40 -10.79 6.77 13.40
CA ASN A 40 -10.66 6.81 11.93
C ASN A 40 -9.24 6.42 11.51
N GLN A 41 -8.21 6.95 12.18
CA GLN A 41 -6.82 6.62 11.89
C GLN A 41 -6.51 5.13 12.14
N GLU A 42 -7.06 4.57 13.22
CA GLU A 42 -6.92 3.14 13.51
C GLU A 42 -7.62 2.28 12.45
N SER A 43 -8.85 2.66 12.08
CA SER A 43 -9.60 1.98 11.03
C SER A 43 -8.87 2.05 9.69
N ALA A 44 -8.29 3.21 9.34
CA ALA A 44 -7.50 3.39 8.13
C ALA A 44 -6.27 2.48 8.13
N LYS A 45 -5.56 2.37 9.27
CA LYS A 45 -4.44 1.42 9.43
C LYS A 45 -4.89 -0.02 9.18
N LEU A 46 -6.00 -0.45 9.78
CA LEU A 46 -6.51 -1.82 9.60
C LEU A 46 -6.87 -2.11 8.14
N VAL A 47 -7.53 -1.17 7.46
CA VAL A 47 -7.90 -1.31 6.05
C VAL A 47 -6.66 -1.42 5.15
N LEU A 48 -5.58 -0.69 5.43
CA LEU A 48 -4.31 -0.85 4.72
C LEU A 48 -3.68 -2.23 4.94
N LEU A 49 -3.75 -2.75 6.18
CA LEU A 49 -3.24 -4.09 6.48
C LEU A 49 -4.09 -5.19 5.83
N ASP A 50 -5.40 -4.98 5.68
CA ASP A 50 -6.26 -5.90 4.95
C ASP A 50 -5.95 -5.89 3.45
N GLU A 51 -5.72 -4.73 2.83
CA GLU A 51 -5.22 -4.65 1.45
C GLU A 51 -3.86 -5.35 1.30
N LEU A 52 -2.93 -5.12 2.24
CA LEU A 52 -1.63 -5.79 2.24
C LEU A 52 -1.79 -7.32 2.37
N ARG A 53 -2.70 -7.80 3.21
CA ARG A 53 -2.99 -9.23 3.36
C ARG A 53 -3.57 -9.83 2.09
N PHE A 54 -4.45 -9.11 1.41
CA PHE A 54 -4.99 -9.51 0.12
C PHE A 54 -3.88 -9.59 -0.93
N ASN A 55 -3.05 -8.55 -1.06
CA ASN A 55 -1.92 -8.53 -2.01
C ASN A 55 -0.85 -9.59 -1.67
N SER A 56 -0.66 -9.92 -0.39
CA SER A 56 0.24 -11.01 0.03
C SER A 56 -0.21 -12.35 -0.52
N ARG A 57 -1.51 -12.65 -0.51
CA ARG A 57 -2.05 -13.89 -1.10
C ARG A 57 -1.93 -13.88 -2.62
N GLN A 58 -2.29 -12.76 -3.25
CA GLN A 58 -2.10 -12.61 -4.70
C GLN A 58 -0.63 -12.74 -5.12
N SER A 59 0.32 -12.36 -4.27
CA SER A 59 1.75 -12.55 -4.54
C SER A 59 2.11 -14.03 -4.57
N GLU A 60 1.53 -14.85 -3.70
CA GLU A 60 1.71 -16.31 -3.71
C GLU A 60 1.21 -16.91 -5.04
N ASP A 61 -0.03 -16.57 -5.42
CA ASP A 61 -0.63 -17.04 -6.68
C ASP A 61 0.20 -16.60 -7.91
N LYS A 62 0.65 -15.34 -7.94
CA LYS A 62 1.47 -14.80 -9.03
C LYS A 62 2.85 -15.48 -9.11
N ILE A 63 3.46 -15.86 -7.99
CA ILE A 63 4.72 -16.61 -7.98
C ILE A 63 4.53 -17.97 -8.66
N GLU A 64 3.43 -18.67 -8.37
CA GLU A 64 3.13 -19.96 -9.00
C GLU A 64 2.93 -19.81 -10.52
N ILE A 65 2.15 -18.82 -10.95
CA ILE A 65 1.96 -18.52 -12.37
C ILE A 65 3.31 -18.20 -13.05
N LEU A 66 4.15 -17.40 -12.41
CA LEU A 66 5.47 -17.05 -12.96
C LEU A 66 6.34 -18.30 -13.16
N LYS A 67 6.35 -19.23 -12.22
CA LYS A 67 7.09 -20.50 -12.36
C LYS A 67 6.61 -21.30 -13.57
N GLU A 68 5.30 -21.45 -13.75
CA GLU A 68 4.74 -22.14 -14.91
C GLU A 68 5.12 -21.47 -16.23
N VAL A 69 5.08 -20.14 -16.29
CA VAL A 69 5.47 -19.37 -17.48
C VAL A 69 6.97 -19.50 -17.76
N ILE A 70 7.81 -19.43 -16.73
CA ILE A 70 9.27 -19.61 -16.83
C ILE A 70 9.59 -21.00 -17.39
N ASP A 71 8.97 -22.04 -16.84
CA ASP A 71 9.18 -23.42 -17.28
C ASP A 71 8.74 -23.63 -18.74
N ALA A 72 7.62 -23.02 -19.14
CA ALA A 72 7.18 -23.03 -20.53
C ALA A 72 8.17 -22.32 -21.46
N LEU A 73 8.66 -21.14 -21.08
CA LEU A 73 9.62 -20.38 -21.88
C LEU A 73 10.95 -21.12 -22.03
N LYS A 74 11.41 -21.82 -20.99
CA LYS A 74 12.62 -22.66 -21.05
C LYS A 74 12.52 -23.76 -22.11
N VAL A 75 11.33 -24.28 -22.37
CA VAL A 75 11.06 -25.25 -23.46
C VAL A 75 10.55 -24.59 -24.75
N ARG A 76 10.77 -23.28 -24.91
CA ARG A 76 10.40 -22.46 -26.08
C ARG A 76 8.89 -22.44 -26.36
N ARG A 77 8.07 -22.52 -25.31
CA ARG A 77 6.62 -22.33 -25.38
C ARG A 77 6.25 -21.02 -24.70
N PHE A 78 5.35 -20.28 -25.31
CA PHE A 78 4.83 -19.05 -24.73
C PHE A 78 3.56 -19.34 -23.94
N LEU A 79 3.57 -18.95 -22.65
CA LEU A 79 2.38 -18.82 -21.83
C LEU A 79 2.28 -17.36 -21.39
N SER A 80 1.08 -16.80 -21.41
CA SER A 80 0.87 -15.41 -21.02
C SER A 80 0.99 -15.28 -19.50
N PRO A 81 1.86 -14.39 -18.96
CA PRO A 81 1.95 -14.14 -17.52
C PRO A 81 0.86 -13.19 -16.99
N LYS A 82 -0.17 -12.92 -17.81
CA LYS A 82 -1.29 -12.05 -17.43
C LYS A 82 -2.01 -12.62 -16.21
N CYS A 83 -2.07 -11.81 -15.17
CA CYS A 83 -2.72 -12.11 -13.91
C CYS A 83 -3.53 -10.89 -13.45
N PRO A 84 -4.52 -11.06 -12.56
CA PRO A 84 -5.25 -9.94 -11.97
C PRO A 84 -4.29 -8.94 -11.33
N ALA A 85 -4.57 -7.64 -11.48
CA ALA A 85 -3.78 -6.60 -10.85
C ALA A 85 -3.91 -6.63 -9.32
N PHE A 86 -2.87 -6.18 -8.63
CA PHE A 86 -2.88 -5.95 -7.19
C PHE A 86 -3.88 -4.87 -6.80
N SER A 87 -4.44 -4.98 -5.59
CA SER A 87 -5.26 -3.91 -5.04
C SER A 87 -4.39 -2.72 -4.65
N THR A 88 -4.85 -1.52 -5.00
CA THR A 88 -4.18 -0.25 -4.70
C THR A 88 -5.12 0.82 -4.16
N ILE A 89 -6.40 0.48 -3.99
CA ILE A 89 -7.48 1.43 -3.71
C ILE A 89 -7.36 1.95 -2.28
N GLU A 90 -7.12 1.04 -1.35
CA GLU A 90 -7.05 1.38 0.06
C GLU A 90 -5.77 2.12 0.37
N PHE A 91 -4.64 1.74 -0.22
CA PHE A 91 -3.41 2.51 -0.10
C PHE A 91 -3.61 3.97 -0.55
N LYS A 92 -4.17 4.18 -1.75
CA LYS A 92 -4.36 5.54 -2.29
C LYS A 92 -5.31 6.40 -1.46
N SER A 93 -6.33 5.81 -0.84
CA SER A 93 -7.36 6.54 -0.12
C SER A 93 -7.07 6.69 1.38
N GLN A 94 -6.51 5.66 2.03
CA GLN A 94 -6.36 5.58 3.48
C GLN A 94 -4.96 5.90 4.00
N PHE A 95 -3.92 5.86 3.15
CA PHE A 95 -2.54 5.99 3.62
C PHE A 95 -2.30 7.28 4.40
N CYS A 96 -2.74 8.43 3.87
CA CYS A 96 -2.62 9.73 4.54
C CYS A 96 -3.35 9.79 5.89
N VAL A 97 -4.50 9.11 6.00
CA VAL A 97 -5.31 9.05 7.23
C VAL A 97 -4.63 8.16 8.26
N ALA A 98 -4.02 7.05 7.85
CA ALA A 98 -3.34 6.12 8.74
C ALA A 98 -1.96 6.62 9.23
N LEU A 99 -1.34 7.60 8.57
CA LEU A 99 0.01 8.08 8.87
C LEU A 99 0.31 8.31 10.37
N PRO A 100 -0.58 8.89 11.19
CA PRO A 100 -0.31 9.11 12.61
C PRO A 100 -0.22 7.83 13.44
N LYS A 101 -0.77 6.71 12.94
CA LYS A 101 -0.82 5.40 13.61
C LYS A 101 0.23 4.41 13.13
N LEU A 102 0.94 4.74 12.06
CA LEU A 102 2.00 3.93 11.51
C LEU A 102 3.34 4.36 12.11
N THR A 103 4.15 3.37 12.48
CA THR A 103 5.57 3.54 12.77
C THR A 103 6.33 3.95 11.49
N THR A 104 7.54 4.46 11.63
CA THR A 104 8.39 4.82 10.47
C THR A 104 8.60 3.62 9.55
N ILE A 105 8.92 2.46 10.11
CA ILE A 105 9.19 1.24 9.34
C ILE A 105 7.93 0.78 8.60
N GLU A 106 6.76 0.77 9.26
CA GLU A 106 5.50 0.42 8.60
C GLU A 106 5.17 1.36 7.41
N LYS A 107 5.43 2.67 7.56
CA LYS A 107 5.21 3.63 6.47
C LYS A 107 6.06 3.33 5.25
N ASP A 108 7.34 3.06 5.49
CA ASP A 108 8.30 2.81 4.41
C ASP A 108 8.01 1.48 3.73
N ASN A 109 7.69 0.44 4.49
CA ASN A 109 7.28 -0.86 3.95
C ASN A 109 6.00 -0.75 3.11
N LEU A 110 4.95 -0.11 3.62
CA LEU A 110 3.69 0.04 2.88
C LEU A 110 3.88 0.81 1.58
N ARG A 111 4.68 1.89 1.58
CA ARG A 111 5.02 2.65 0.37
C ARG A 111 5.83 1.82 -0.63
N HIS A 112 6.85 1.12 -0.14
CA HIS A 112 7.69 0.27 -0.97
C HIS A 112 6.86 -0.82 -1.65
N LEU A 113 6.08 -1.56 -0.87
CA LEU A 113 5.24 -2.65 -1.35
C LEU A 113 4.19 -2.14 -2.34
N HIS A 114 3.54 -1.02 -2.06
CA HIS A 114 2.60 -0.41 -3.01
C HIS A 114 3.24 -0.09 -4.35
N ASN A 115 4.36 0.64 -4.34
CA ASN A 115 5.06 1.01 -5.57
C ASN A 115 5.56 -0.21 -6.33
N TYR A 116 6.06 -1.21 -5.59
CA TYR A 116 6.50 -2.48 -6.15
C TYR A 116 5.37 -3.23 -6.86
N TYR A 117 4.21 -3.38 -6.22
CA TYR A 117 3.05 -4.05 -6.82
C TYR A 117 2.57 -3.38 -8.10
N VAL A 118 2.52 -2.04 -8.11
CA VAL A 118 2.16 -1.27 -9.32
C VAL A 118 3.17 -1.55 -10.46
N GLN A 119 4.46 -1.57 -10.16
CA GLN A 119 5.50 -1.84 -11.16
C GLN A 119 5.44 -3.27 -11.70
N VAL A 120 5.20 -4.26 -10.83
CA VAL A 120 5.04 -5.66 -11.26
C VAL A 120 3.86 -5.80 -12.20
N ASP A 121 2.70 -5.23 -11.86
CA ASP A 121 1.53 -5.28 -12.74
C ASP A 121 1.79 -4.60 -14.09
N GLU A 122 2.48 -3.46 -14.10
CA GLU A 122 2.86 -2.78 -15.33
C GLU A 122 3.78 -3.65 -16.20
N LEU A 123 4.81 -4.26 -15.61
CA LEU A 123 5.74 -5.15 -16.32
C LEU A 123 5.02 -6.38 -16.89
N LEU A 124 4.23 -7.08 -16.08
CA LEU A 124 3.53 -8.29 -16.52
C LEU A 124 2.45 -8.00 -17.57
N SER A 125 1.77 -6.85 -17.47
CA SER A 125 0.77 -6.45 -18.48
C SER A 125 1.37 -6.16 -19.86
N LYS A 126 2.61 -5.64 -19.90
CA LYS A 126 3.33 -5.30 -21.13
C LYS A 126 4.19 -6.45 -21.67
N PHE A 127 4.46 -7.47 -20.85
CA PHE A 127 5.37 -8.55 -21.18
C PHE A 127 5.07 -9.22 -22.52
N GLU A 128 3.82 -9.61 -22.77
CA GLU A 128 3.42 -10.29 -24.02
C GLU A 128 3.65 -9.42 -25.26
N ALA A 129 3.37 -8.12 -25.17
CA ALA A 129 3.60 -7.18 -26.27
C ALA A 129 5.09 -7.00 -26.54
N ASN A 130 5.89 -6.84 -25.47
CA ASN A 130 7.34 -6.70 -25.57
C ASN A 130 7.99 -7.97 -26.14
N PHE A 131 7.58 -9.14 -25.65
CA PHE A 131 8.07 -10.44 -26.13
C PHE A 131 7.79 -10.61 -27.63
N LYS A 132 6.58 -10.27 -28.07
CA LYS A 132 6.23 -10.29 -29.48
C LYS A 132 7.08 -9.32 -30.30
N GLU A 133 7.27 -8.10 -29.82
CA GLU A 133 8.10 -7.10 -30.49
C GLU A 133 9.56 -7.55 -30.63
N ASP A 134 10.11 -8.21 -29.61
CA ASP A 134 11.47 -8.75 -29.63
C ASP A 134 11.62 -9.87 -30.68
N ILE A 135 10.62 -10.76 -30.78
CA ILE A 135 10.59 -11.81 -31.81
C ILE A 135 10.43 -11.20 -33.21
N ASP A 136 9.50 -10.25 -33.40
CA ASP A 136 9.22 -9.63 -34.70
C ASP A 136 10.39 -8.78 -35.21
N ASN A 137 11.27 -8.30 -34.32
CA ASN A 137 12.44 -7.47 -34.67
C ASN A 137 13.78 -8.19 -34.44
N ALA A 138 13.79 -9.50 -34.22
CA ALA A 138 15.00 -10.27 -33.94
C ALA A 138 16.10 -10.04 -34.98
N ASP A 139 15.75 -10.10 -36.27
CA ASP A 139 16.68 -9.92 -37.40
C ASP A 139 17.28 -8.50 -37.45
N LYS A 140 16.49 -7.47 -37.09
CA LYS A 140 16.95 -6.07 -37.09
C LYS A 140 17.91 -5.78 -35.94
N ARG A 141 17.79 -6.55 -34.85
CA ARG A 141 18.58 -6.36 -33.62
C ARG A 141 19.75 -7.35 -33.52
N ASP A 142 20.01 -8.14 -34.56
CA ASP A 142 21.02 -9.20 -34.57
C ASP A 142 20.89 -10.16 -33.37
N MET A 143 19.64 -10.48 -33.01
CA MET A 143 19.30 -11.34 -31.87
C MET A 143 18.87 -12.71 -32.37
N THR A 144 19.32 -13.76 -31.69
CA THR A 144 18.83 -15.11 -31.96
C THR A 144 17.53 -15.36 -31.19
N ALA A 145 16.69 -16.26 -31.68
CA ALA A 145 15.51 -16.69 -30.92
C ALA A 145 15.92 -17.18 -29.52
N GLU A 146 17.02 -17.93 -29.42
CA GLU A 146 17.54 -18.43 -28.15
C GLU A 146 17.91 -17.31 -27.16
N SER A 147 18.52 -16.21 -27.63
CA SER A 147 18.83 -15.07 -26.77
C SER A 147 17.57 -14.33 -26.29
N ILE A 148 16.51 -14.30 -27.09
CA ILE A 148 15.23 -13.67 -26.71
C ILE A 148 14.54 -14.48 -25.62
N TYR A 149 14.44 -15.81 -25.79
CA TYR A 149 13.86 -16.69 -24.78
C TYR A 149 14.66 -16.64 -23.47
N SER A 150 16.00 -16.73 -23.52
CA SER A 150 16.82 -16.71 -22.31
C SER A 150 16.74 -15.38 -21.55
N SER A 151 16.75 -14.26 -22.27
CA SER A 151 16.62 -12.92 -21.66
C SER A 151 15.28 -12.74 -20.96
N ASN A 152 14.20 -13.22 -21.57
CA ASN A 152 12.86 -13.15 -20.99
C ASN A 152 12.69 -14.10 -19.79
N VAL A 153 13.32 -15.28 -19.82
CA VAL A 153 13.39 -16.18 -18.65
C VAL A 153 14.09 -15.47 -17.48
N ILE A 154 15.28 -14.88 -17.71
CA ILE A 154 16.02 -14.15 -16.67
C ILE A 154 15.19 -13.00 -16.10
N LEU A 155 14.48 -12.25 -16.95
CA LEU A 155 13.59 -11.18 -16.51
C LEU A 155 12.50 -11.69 -15.56
N LEU A 156 11.80 -12.76 -15.93
CA LEU A 156 10.74 -13.33 -15.11
C LEU A 156 11.27 -13.95 -13.81
N GLU A 157 12.44 -14.62 -13.84
CA GLU A 157 13.11 -15.13 -12.64
C GLU A 157 13.49 -14.00 -11.67
N ASN A 158 13.96 -12.86 -12.19
CA ASN A 158 14.22 -11.68 -11.37
C ASN A 158 12.95 -11.11 -10.73
N ILE A 159 11.84 -11.07 -11.48
CA ILE A 159 10.53 -10.65 -10.95
C ILE A 159 10.07 -11.63 -9.87
N GLU A 160 10.15 -12.94 -10.12
CA GLU A 160 9.78 -13.99 -9.15
C GLU A 160 10.56 -13.85 -7.85
N ASN A 161 11.90 -13.74 -7.93
CA ASN A 161 12.76 -13.59 -6.76
C ASN A 161 12.44 -12.31 -5.97
N SER A 162 12.22 -11.20 -6.68
CA SER A 162 11.82 -9.94 -6.06
C SER A 162 10.45 -10.05 -5.38
N LEU A 163 9.52 -10.79 -5.97
CA LEU A 163 8.17 -10.99 -5.45
C LEU A 163 8.20 -11.86 -4.19
N GLN A 164 9.04 -12.89 -4.16
CA GLN A 164 9.30 -13.71 -2.97
C GLN A 164 9.89 -12.88 -1.82
N ASN A 165 10.83 -11.97 -2.11
CA ASN A 165 11.42 -11.10 -1.09
C ASN A 165 10.41 -10.09 -0.55
N ASN A 166 9.62 -9.47 -1.43
CA ASN A 166 8.55 -8.56 -1.03
C ASN A 166 7.41 -9.27 -0.28
N LEU A 167 7.14 -10.54 -0.60
CA LEU A 167 6.21 -11.37 0.15
C LEU A 167 6.70 -11.60 1.60
N LYS A 168 8.00 -11.81 1.81
CA LYS A 168 8.58 -11.90 3.17
C LYS A 168 8.38 -10.59 3.93
N LEU A 169 8.64 -9.44 3.28
CA LEU A 169 8.45 -8.11 3.87
C LEU A 169 6.98 -7.84 4.23
N ALA A 170 6.05 -8.22 3.35
CA ALA A 170 4.62 -8.12 3.57
C ALA A 170 4.17 -8.95 4.78
N LYS A 171 4.56 -10.23 4.84
CA LYS A 171 4.24 -11.14 5.96
C LYS A 171 4.79 -10.62 7.27
N SER A 172 6.06 -10.23 7.31
CA SER A 172 6.69 -9.63 8.49
C SER A 172 5.95 -8.38 9.00
N THR A 173 5.47 -7.53 8.08
CA THR A 173 4.67 -6.34 8.42
C THR A 173 3.30 -6.73 8.99
N LEU A 174 2.64 -7.74 8.40
CA LEU A 174 1.35 -8.27 8.86
C LEU A 174 1.43 -8.97 10.22
N ASP A 175 2.57 -9.59 10.52
CA ASP A 175 2.85 -10.28 11.79
C ASP A 175 3.23 -9.32 12.92
N GLY A 176 3.27 -8.01 12.66
CA GLY A 176 3.62 -6.99 13.65
C GLY A 176 5.13 -6.87 13.93
N ASN A 177 5.97 -7.53 13.14
CA ASN A 177 7.43 -7.48 13.25
C ASN A 177 8.05 -6.96 11.95
N PRO A 178 7.76 -5.70 11.54
CA PRO A 178 8.16 -5.18 10.23
C PRO A 178 9.68 -5.13 10.10
N ILE A 179 10.20 -5.77 9.06
CA ILE A 179 11.62 -5.67 8.66
C ILE A 179 11.81 -4.35 7.93
N ASP A 180 12.89 -3.64 8.22
CA ASP A 180 13.25 -2.43 7.49
C ASP A 180 13.70 -2.76 6.07
N VAL A 181 12.99 -2.22 5.09
CA VAL A 181 13.25 -2.38 3.66
C VAL A 181 14.63 -1.85 3.23
N PHE A 182 15.20 -0.89 3.96
CA PHE A 182 16.54 -0.35 3.67
C PHE A 182 17.66 -1.15 4.36
N ASN A 183 17.32 -2.11 5.22
CA ASN A 183 18.31 -2.88 5.93
C ASN A 183 18.87 -3.98 5.01
N HIS A 184 20.15 -3.83 4.65
CA HIS A 184 20.88 -4.56 3.61
C HIS A 184 21.14 -6.06 3.89
N LYS A 185 20.40 -6.69 4.82
CA LYS A 185 20.56 -8.11 5.21
C LYS A 185 19.54 -9.06 4.57
N MET A 186 18.76 -8.62 3.60
CA MET A 186 17.80 -9.47 2.87
C MET A 186 18.38 -10.07 1.57
N THR A 187 19.69 -10.36 1.56
CA THR A 187 20.40 -11.11 0.51
C THR A 187 20.98 -12.38 1.08
#